data_AF-A0A957ED71-F1
#
_entry.id   AF-A0A957ED71-F1
#
_cell.length_a   1.000
_cell.length_b   1.000
_cell.length_c   1.000
_cell.angle_alpha   90.00
_cell.angle_beta   90.00
_cell.angle_gamma   90.00
#
_symmetry.space_group_name_H-M   'P 1'
#
loop_
_entity.id
_entity.type
_entity.pdbx_description
1 polymer ?
#
loop_
_entity_poly.entity_id
_entity_poly.type
_entity_poly.pdbx_seq_one_letter_code
_entity_poly.pdbx_strand_id
1 'polypeptide(L)'
;TSIHCTNINNSTDVQLEVQLVQWNGTDVFTGTATVPPNRSFTFSTQNTTIYFDDVFLGGSPGTPAIYQGSGRILSSSPNVICTAQILDPLNYPPVFMEKLPLYTADGYPVGDIRKLYLPLIHK
;
A
#
# COMPACT_ATOMS: atom_id res chain seq x y z
N THR A 1 -4.20 3.07 2.84
CA THR A 1 -3.48 1.79 2.67
C THR A 1 -2.58 1.89 1.48
N SER A 2 -1.35 1.39 1.59
CA SER A 2 -0.39 1.25 0.49
C SER A 2 -0.06 -0.21 0.29
N ILE A 3 0.01 -0.63 -0.96
CA ILE A 3 0.26 -2.00 -1.39
C ILE A 3 1.54 -1.95 -2.21
N HIS A 4 2.57 -2.65 -1.76
CA HIS A 4 3.86 -2.73 -2.45
C HIS A 4 4.04 -4.14 -3.00
N CYS A 5 4.12 -4.26 -4.32
CA CYS A 5 4.36 -5.52 -5.01
C CYS A 5 5.72 -5.50 -5.69
N THR A 6 6.60 -6.42 -5.32
CA THR A 6 7.97 -6.52 -5.86
C THR A 6 8.10 -7.76 -6.70
N ASN A 7 8.46 -7.58 -7.97
CA ASN A 7 8.83 -8.67 -8.86
C ASN A 7 10.23 -9.15 -8.49
N ILE A 8 10.30 -10.36 -7.96
CA ILE A 8 11.57 -11.02 -7.58
C ILE A 8 12.13 -11.90 -8.70
N ASN A 9 11.46 -11.91 -9.87
CA ASN A 9 12.02 -12.48 -11.08
C ASN A 9 13.13 -11.56 -11.63
N ASN A 10 14.18 -12.17 -12.18
CA ASN A 10 15.35 -11.49 -12.69
C ASN A 10 15.29 -11.15 -14.19
N SER A 11 14.31 -11.68 -14.92
CA SER A 11 14.30 -11.61 -16.39
C SER A 11 12.93 -11.40 -17.04
N THR A 12 11.83 -11.67 -16.34
CA THR A 12 10.47 -11.50 -16.90
C THR A 12 9.62 -10.52 -16.12
N ASP A 13 8.85 -9.71 -16.86
CA ASP A 13 7.78 -8.89 -16.29
C ASP A 13 6.70 -9.75 -15.64
N VAL A 14 6.09 -9.24 -14.57
CA VAL A 14 4.92 -9.84 -13.92
C VAL A 14 3.71 -8.93 -14.13
N GLN A 15 2.60 -9.51 -14.58
CA GLN A 15 1.33 -8.81 -14.69
C GLN A 15 0.56 -8.99 -13.38
N LEU A 16 0.12 -7.87 -12.82
CA LEU A 16 -0.70 -7.81 -11.62
C LEU A 16 -2.07 -7.26 -11.95
N GLU A 17 -3.07 -7.76 -11.23
CA GLU A 17 -4.40 -7.17 -11.16
C GLU A 17 -4.75 -6.94 -9.69
N VAL A 18 -5.09 -5.70 -9.34
CA VAL A 18 -5.53 -5.30 -8.01
C VAL A 18 -7.02 -5.05 -8.07
N GLN A 19 -7.75 -5.73 -7.19
CA GLN A 19 -9.20 -5.61 -7.04
C GLN A 19 -9.53 -5.21 -5.62
N LEU A 20 -10.30 -4.14 -5.47
CA LEU A 20 -10.78 -3.64 -4.19
C LEU A 20 -12.31 -3.65 -4.19
N VAL A 21 -12.87 -4.26 -3.16
CA VAL A 21 -14.30 -4.46 -3.00
C VAL A 21 -14.73 -3.86 -1.66
N GLN A 22 -15.85 -3.13 -1.67
CA GLN A 22 -16.42 -2.53 -0.46
C GLN A 22 -17.06 -3.58 0.46
N TRP A 23 -17.41 -3.17 1.69
CA TRP A 23 -18.11 -4.01 2.67
C TRP A 23 -19.42 -4.64 2.13
N ASN A 24 -20.05 -4.02 1.13
CA ASN A 24 -21.28 -4.49 0.50
C ASN A 24 -21.05 -5.39 -0.73
N GLY A 25 -19.80 -5.74 -1.04
CA GLY A 25 -19.45 -6.55 -2.21
C GLY A 25 -19.35 -5.77 -3.54
N THR A 26 -19.50 -4.45 -3.53
CA THR A 26 -19.38 -3.63 -4.75
C THR A 26 -17.91 -3.45 -5.12
N ASP A 27 -17.57 -3.69 -6.39
CA ASP A 27 -16.24 -3.36 -6.92
C ASP A 27 -16.03 -1.85 -6.85
N VAL A 28 -14.93 -1.47 -6.21
CA VAL A 28 -14.53 -0.09 -6.02
C VAL A 28 -13.46 0.20 -7.06
N PHE A 29 -12.49 -0.69 -7.19
CA PHE A 29 -11.38 -0.54 -8.12
C PHE A 29 -10.94 -1.89 -8.67
N THR A 30 -10.82 -1.96 -9.99
CA THR A 30 -10.07 -3.01 -10.68
C THR A 30 -9.04 -2.34 -11.57
N GLY A 31 -7.76 -2.67 -11.39
CA GLY A 31 -6.69 -2.11 -12.21
C GLY A 31 -5.55 -3.10 -12.39
N THR A 32 -4.85 -2.96 -13.50
CA THR A 32 -3.71 -3.81 -13.86
C THR A 32 -2.41 -3.02 -13.85
N ALA A 33 -1.31 -3.71 -13.59
CA ALA A 33 0.02 -3.15 -13.68
C ALA A 33 1.03 -4.18 -14.19
N THR A 34 1.97 -3.70 -14.99
CA THR A 34 3.16 -4.47 -15.37
C THR A 34 4.28 -4.11 -14.41
N VAL A 35 4.84 -5.11 -13.72
CA VAL A 35 6.00 -4.93 -12.82
C VAL A 35 7.24 -5.54 -13.48
N PRO A 36 8.20 -4.73 -13.95
CA PRO A 36 9.43 -5.24 -14.55
C PRO A 36 10.31 -6.03 -13.56
N PRO A 37 11.28 -6.82 -14.05
CA PRO A 37 12.22 -7.57 -13.22
C PRO A 37 12.91 -6.70 -12.17
N ASN A 38 13.02 -7.23 -10.94
CA ASN A 38 13.67 -6.58 -9.80
C ASN A 38 13.12 -5.18 -9.48
N ARG A 39 11.85 -4.90 -9.82
CA ARG A 39 11.18 -3.64 -9.50
C ARG A 39 10.01 -3.85 -8.57
N SER A 40 9.70 -2.78 -7.84
CA SER A 40 8.50 -2.66 -7.03
C SER A 40 7.51 -1.75 -7.72
N PHE A 41 6.23 -2.04 -7.54
CA PHE A 41 5.12 -1.21 -7.96
C PHE A 41 4.21 -0.97 -6.76
N THR A 42 3.81 0.28 -6.56
CA THR A 42 3.07 0.72 -5.38
C THR A 42 1.69 1.24 -5.75
N PHE A 43 0.65 0.66 -5.15
CA PHE A 43 -0.72 1.13 -5.21
C PHE A 43 -1.12 1.73 -3.87
N SER A 44 -1.61 2.95 -3.85
CA SER A 44 -2.02 3.60 -2.61
C SER A 44 -3.43 4.16 -2.69
N THR A 45 -4.25 3.92 -1.67
CA THR A 45 -5.64 4.40 -1.61
C THR A 45 -5.76 5.91 -1.52
N GLN A 46 -4.65 6.60 -1.28
CA GLN A 46 -4.51 8.05 -1.28
C GLN A 46 -3.04 8.37 -1.57
N ASN A 47 -2.73 9.61 -1.92
CA ASN A 47 -1.33 10.02 -2.07
C ASN A 47 -0.59 9.90 -0.73
N THR A 48 0.42 9.04 -0.70
CA THR A 48 1.33 8.90 0.43
C THR A 48 2.70 9.39 -0.01
N THR A 49 3.01 10.64 0.35
CA THR A 49 4.24 11.35 -0.07
C THR A 49 5.54 10.60 0.26
N ILE A 50 5.50 9.61 1.15
CA ILE A 50 6.66 8.81 1.56
C ILE A 50 7.00 7.71 0.54
N TYR A 51 6.00 7.15 -0.16
CA TYR A 51 6.18 5.94 -0.95
C TYR A 51 6.34 6.18 -2.45
N PHE A 52 6.23 7.44 -2.91
CA PHE A 52 6.28 7.80 -4.34
C PHE A 52 5.39 6.87 -5.17
N ASP A 53 4.11 6.81 -4.80
CA ASP A 53 3.19 5.79 -5.33
C ASP A 53 3.10 5.82 -6.86
N ASP A 54 3.18 4.66 -7.50
CA ASP A 54 3.02 4.52 -8.95
C ASP A 54 1.55 4.75 -9.37
N VAL A 55 0.61 4.31 -8.52
CA VAL A 55 -0.83 4.47 -8.74
C VAL A 55 -1.53 4.95 -7.47
N PHE A 56 -2.27 6.05 -7.61
CA PHE A 56 -3.16 6.58 -6.58
C PHE A 56 -4.60 6.13 -6.87
N LEU A 57 -5.19 5.34 -5.98
CA LEU A 57 -6.53 4.78 -6.14
C LEU A 57 -7.62 5.74 -5.63
N GLY A 58 -7.33 6.66 -4.70
CA GLY A 58 -8.32 7.61 -4.19
C GLY A 58 -8.04 9.05 -4.58
N GLY A 59 -9.09 9.76 -5.02
CA GLY A 59 -9.06 11.19 -5.38
C GLY A 59 -9.01 11.44 -6.89
N SER A 60 -9.72 12.47 -7.36
CA SER A 60 -10.07 12.73 -8.77
C SER A 60 -8.88 12.62 -9.76
N PRO A 61 -9.02 11.85 -10.85
CA PRO A 61 -10.26 11.20 -11.30
C PRO A 61 -10.53 9.87 -10.57
N GLY A 62 -9.72 9.53 -9.57
CA GLY A 62 -9.72 8.30 -8.80
C GLY A 62 -10.94 8.10 -7.90
N THR A 63 -11.10 6.83 -7.60
CA THR A 63 -12.21 6.15 -6.94
C THR A 63 -12.77 6.91 -5.74
N PRO A 64 -14.12 7.03 -5.61
CA PRO A 64 -14.75 7.58 -4.40
C PRO A 64 -14.22 6.83 -3.17
N ALA A 65 -14.14 7.55 -2.05
CA ALA A 65 -13.57 7.10 -0.78
C ALA A 65 -13.65 5.57 -0.60
N ILE A 66 -12.50 4.91 -0.55
CA ILE A 66 -12.43 3.47 -0.33
C ILE A 66 -12.77 3.24 1.14
N TYR A 67 -14.04 2.93 1.40
CA TYR A 67 -14.53 2.55 2.72
C TYR A 67 -14.01 1.17 3.12
N GLN A 68 -14.32 0.74 4.35
CA GLN A 68 -14.01 -0.61 4.82
C GLN A 68 -14.50 -1.66 3.81
N GLY A 69 -13.69 -2.70 3.62
CA GLY A 69 -13.89 -3.69 2.57
C GLY A 69 -12.75 -4.70 2.54
N SER A 70 -12.62 -5.39 1.41
CA SER A 70 -11.53 -6.34 1.16
C SER A 70 -10.85 -6.04 -0.16
N GLY A 71 -9.61 -6.53 -0.31
CA GLY A 71 -8.85 -6.41 -1.54
C GLY A 71 -8.14 -7.70 -1.84
N ARG A 72 -7.91 -7.97 -3.12
CA ARG A 72 -7.09 -9.09 -3.57
C ARG A 72 -6.16 -8.65 -4.69
N ILE A 73 -5.06 -9.38 -4.80
CA ILE A 73 -4.06 -9.19 -5.85
C ILE A 73 -3.96 -10.51 -6.60
N LEU A 74 -4.19 -10.45 -7.90
CA LEU A 74 -3.96 -11.57 -8.81
C LEU A 74 -2.64 -11.31 -9.53
N SER A 75 -1.86 -12.37 -9.75
CA SER A 75 -0.56 -12.28 -10.40
C SER A 75 -0.44 -13.35 -11.47
N SER A 76 0.21 -13.00 -12.59
CA SER A 76 0.57 -13.95 -13.64
C SER A 76 1.74 -14.87 -13.24
N SER A 77 2.39 -14.62 -12.10
CA SER A 77 3.55 -15.38 -11.63
C SER A 77 3.59 -15.52 -10.10
N PRO A 78 4.07 -16.65 -9.55
CA PRO A 78 4.36 -16.76 -8.12
C PRO A 78 5.59 -15.95 -7.68
N ASN A 79 6.40 -15.44 -8.62
CA ASN A 79 7.62 -14.68 -8.33
C ASN A 79 7.33 -13.20 -8.05
N VAL A 80 6.34 -12.93 -7.21
CA VAL A 80 6.01 -11.59 -6.72
C VAL A 80 5.77 -11.64 -5.22
N ILE A 81 6.33 -10.65 -4.50
CA ILE A 81 6.05 -10.45 -3.08
C ILE A 81 5.24 -9.18 -2.95
N CYS A 82 4.00 -9.31 -2.49
CA CYS A 82 3.13 -8.18 -2.20
C CYS A 82 2.94 -8.01 -0.68
N THR A 83 3.05 -6.77 -0.21
CA THR A 83 2.79 -6.39 1.18
C THR A 83 1.80 -5.25 1.21
N ALA A 84 0.89 -5.25 2.17
CA ALA A 84 -0.06 -4.16 2.38
C ALA A 84 0.19 -3.52 3.74
N GLN A 85 0.21 -2.18 3.76
CA GLN A 85 0.41 -1.37 4.94
C GLN A 85 -0.77 -0.42 5.11
N ILE A 86 -1.38 -0.43 6.29
CA ILE A 86 -2.38 0.56 6.65
C ILE A 86 -1.63 1.79 7.13
N LEU A 87 -1.88 2.91 6.46
CA LEU A 87 -1.28 4.19 6.76
C LEU A 87 -2.40 5.13 7.16
N ASP A 88 -2.18 5.85 8.25
CA ASP A 88 -3.02 6.94 8.67
C ASP A 88 -2.41 8.26 8.16
N PRO A 89 -2.92 8.81 7.04
CA PRO A 89 -2.37 10.00 6.41
C PRO A 89 -2.74 11.27 7.16
N LEU A 90 -3.78 11.22 8.01
CA LEU A 90 -4.31 12.37 8.73
C LEU A 90 -3.65 12.50 10.11
N ASN A 91 -2.77 11.56 10.48
CA ASN A 91 -2.14 11.54 11.79
C ASN A 91 -3.19 11.61 12.92
N TYR A 92 -4.29 10.89 12.74
CA TYR A 92 -5.33 10.64 13.73
C TYR A 92 -5.45 9.13 14.02
N PRO A 93 -4.40 8.52 14.59
CA PRO A 93 -4.40 7.10 14.84
C PRO A 93 -5.42 6.78 15.96
N PRO A 94 -6.21 5.70 15.86
CA PRO A 94 -6.88 5.16 17.02
C PRO A 94 -5.94 4.98 18.22
N VAL A 95 -6.45 5.23 19.43
CA VAL A 95 -5.67 5.21 20.69
C VAL A 95 -4.98 3.87 21.01
N PHE A 96 -5.34 2.80 20.31
CA PHE A 96 -4.73 1.48 20.43
C PHE A 96 -3.56 1.24 19.46
N MET A 97 -3.14 2.25 18.69
CA MET A 97 -1.99 2.14 17.79
C MET A 97 -0.78 2.87 18.35
N GLU A 98 0.38 2.21 18.35
CA GLU A 98 1.64 2.85 18.76
C GLU A 98 2.35 3.49 17.58
N LYS A 99 2.98 4.63 17.87
CA LYS A 99 3.81 5.32 16.90
C LYS A 99 5.15 4.60 16.77
N LEU A 100 5.47 4.15 15.57
CA LEU A 100 6.79 3.61 15.29
C LEU A 100 7.82 4.74 15.11
N PRO A 101 9.01 4.62 15.72
CA PRO A 101 10.13 5.48 15.38
C PRO A 101 10.58 5.16 13.95
N LEU A 102 10.63 6.18 13.10
CA LEU A 102 11.19 6.09 11.76
C LEU A 102 12.65 6.53 11.80
N TYR A 103 13.50 5.87 11.02
CA TYR A 103 14.92 6.19 10.92
C TYR A 103 15.32 6.45 9.46
N THR A 104 16.28 7.33 9.24
CA THR A 104 16.94 7.51 7.94
C THR A 104 17.79 6.27 7.62
N ALA A 105 18.26 6.17 6.37
CA ALA A 105 19.19 5.10 5.98
C ALA A 105 20.46 5.08 6.85
N ASP A 106 20.87 6.25 7.35
CA ASP A 106 22.03 6.42 8.24
C ASP A 106 21.69 6.19 9.73
N GLY A 107 20.44 5.79 10.05
CA GLY A 107 20.02 5.44 11.41
C GLY A 107 19.60 6.62 12.30
N TYR A 108 19.42 7.82 11.75
CA TYR A 108 18.94 8.98 12.52
C TYR A 108 17.41 9.01 12.57
N PRO A 109 16.77 9.39 13.69
CA PRO A 109 15.33 9.48 13.75
C PRO A 109 14.79 10.50 12.74
N VAL A 110 13.84 10.08 11.93
CA VAL A 110 13.09 10.98 11.06
C VAL A 110 12.11 11.74 11.96
N GLY A 111 12.22 13.07 11.99
CA GLY A 111 11.37 13.91 12.83
C GLY A 111 9.86 13.73 12.55
N ASP A 112 9.02 14.38 13.38
CA ASP A 112 7.55 14.23 13.44
C ASP A 112 6.75 14.50 12.15
N ILE A 113 7.45 14.86 11.08
CA ILE A 113 6.93 15.08 9.74
C ILE A 113 6.39 13.77 9.13
N ARG A 114 6.84 12.61 9.61
CA ARG A 114 6.45 11.27 9.11
C ARG A 114 6.10 10.35 10.26
N LYS A 115 4.99 9.63 10.17
CA LYS A 115 4.51 8.75 11.26
C LYS A 115 3.94 7.46 10.67
N LEU A 116 4.44 6.34 11.18
CA LEU A 116 3.97 5.00 10.88
C LEU A 116 3.40 4.41 12.17
N TYR A 117 2.28 3.70 12.06
CA TYR A 117 1.59 3.13 13.22
C TYR A 117 1.41 1.63 13.03
N LEU A 118 1.59 0.85 14.10
CA LEU A 118 1.21 -0.56 14.14
C LEU A 118 0.22 -0.81 15.28
N PRO A 119 -0.71 -1.76 15.11
CA PRO A 119 -1.61 -2.16 16.19
C PRO A 119 -0.80 -2.70 17.38
N LEU A 120 -1.13 -2.22 18.59
CA LEU A 120 -0.62 -2.82 19.83
C LEU A 120 -1.23 -4.21 20.00
N ILE A 121 -0.43 -5.24 19.74
CA ILE A 121 -0.77 -6.60 20.19
C ILE A 121 -0.37 -6.68 21.67
N HIS A 122 -1.34 -6.43 22.57
CA HIS A 122 -1.17 -6.78 23.97
C HIS A 122 -1.16 -8.31 24.08
N LYS A 123 -0.07 -8.86 24.64
CA LYS A 123 0.02 -10.28 25.00
C LYS A 123 -0.80 -10.57 26.26
#